data_AF-A0A1Z9IZC5-F1
#
_entry.id   AF-A0A1Z9IZC5-F1
#
_cell.length_a   1.000
_cell.length_b   1.000
_cell.length_c   1.000
_cell.angle_alpha   90.00
_cell.angle_beta   90.00
_cell.angle_gamma   90.00
#
_symmetry.space_group_name_H-M   'P 1'
#
loop_
_entity.id
_entity.type
_entity.pdbx_description
1 polymer ?
#
loop_
_entity_poly.entity_id
_entity_poly.type
_entity_poly.pdbx_seq_one_letter_code
_entity_poly.pdbx_strand_id
1 'polypeptide(L)' 'MKFLLIATALNLQLVYPSQEVCNMALDSLKEQDPKAICIPAGEQPVDTMFDNFVSMIKKLDQLNQNKLTDTE' A
#
# COMPACT_ATOMS: atom_id res chain seq x y z
N MET A 1 7.78 -1.95 -3.86
CA MET A 1 6.87 -2.92 -3.20
C MET A 1 7.17 -2.94 -1.71
N LYS A 2 6.14 -2.92 -0.86
CA LYS A 2 6.30 -2.96 0.61
C LYS A 2 6.55 -4.40 1.09
N PHE A 3 7.20 -4.55 2.23
CA PHE A 3 7.53 -5.83 2.86
C PHE A 3 7.06 -5.87 4.30
N LEU A 4 6.48 -6.98 4.75
CA LEU A 4 6.08 -7.23 6.12
C LEU A 4 7.17 -8.01 6.84
N LEU A 5 7.54 -7.51 8.02
CA LEU A 5 8.32 -8.27 8.99
C LEU A 5 7.35 -8.81 10.04
N ILE A 6 7.34 -10.13 10.20
CA ILE A 6 6.55 -10.84 11.21
C ILE A 6 7.53 -11.41 12.22
N ALA A 7 7.49 -10.92 13.46
CA ALA A 7 8.25 -11.46 14.59
C ALA A 7 7.27 -11.90 15.68
N THR A 8 6.89 -13.17 15.61
CA THR A 8 5.85 -13.75 16.49
C THR A 8 6.25 -13.78 17.96
N ALA A 9 7.55 -13.91 18.27
CA ALA A 9 8.02 -13.93 19.65
C ALA A 9 7.89 -12.56 20.32
N LEU A 10 7.89 -11.48 19.54
CA LEU A 10 7.78 -10.10 20.01
C LEU A 10 6.40 -9.48 19.76
N ASN A 11 5.46 -10.25 19.19
CA ASN A 11 4.15 -9.76 18.74
C ASN A 11 4.25 -8.49 17.88
N LEU A 12 5.28 -8.42 17.03
CA LEU A 12 5.56 -7.29 16.16
C LEU A 12 5.18 -7.63 14.71
N GLN A 13 4.41 -6.73 14.10
CA GLN A 13 4.10 -6.74 12.67
C GLN A 13 4.40 -5.36 12.08
N LEU A 14 5.49 -5.25 11.32
CA LEU A 14 5.99 -3.99 10.77
C LEU A 14 6.02 -4.03 9.25
N VAL A 15 5.74 -2.89 8.61
CA VAL A 15 5.78 -2.74 7.15
C VAL A 15 6.98 -1.87 6.77
N TYR A 16 7.85 -2.41 5.93
CA TYR A 16 9.02 -1.77 5.37
C TYR A 16 8.83 -1.38 3.90
N PRO A 17 9.49 -0.32 3.43
CA PRO A 17 9.32 0.18 2.05
C PRO A 17 10.07 -0.65 1.00
N SER A 18 11.09 -1.41 1.39
CA SER A 18 11.91 -2.24 0.50
C SER A 18 12.34 -3.56 1.18
N GLN A 19 12.76 -4.52 0.35
CA GLN A 19 13.23 -5.82 0.81
C GLN A 19 14.52 -5.71 1.62
N GLU A 20 15.44 -4.85 1.18
CA GLU A 20 16.74 -4.65 1.83
C GLU A 20 16.58 -4.18 3.27
N VAL A 21 15.70 -3.19 3.51
CA VAL A 21 15.45 -2.68 4.87
C VAL A 21 14.77 -3.75 5.73
N CYS A 22 13.84 -4.52 5.15
CA CYS A 22 13.18 -5.62 5.85
C CYS A 22 14.15 -6.74 6.24
N ASN A 23 15.10 -7.09 5.36
CA ASN A 23 16.13 -8.08 5.65
C ASN A 23 17.13 -7.60 6.70
N MET A 24 17.52 -6.32 6.65
CA MET A 24 18.40 -5.73 7.67
C MET A 24 17.75 -5.78 9.07
N ALA A 25 16.46 -5.48 9.15
CA ALA A 25 15.70 -5.62 10.39
C ALA A 25 15.62 -7.09 10.81
N LEU A 26 15.29 -8.00 9.88
CA LEU A 26 15.24 -9.43 10.13
C LEU A 26 16.55 -9.96 10.72
N ASP A 27 17.69 -9.57 10.18
CA ASP A 27 19.00 -10.02 10.68
C ASP A 27 19.29 -9.54 12.11
N SER A 28 18.86 -8.32 12.43
CA SER A 28 18.95 -7.79 13.81
C SER A 28 18.01 -8.52 14.77
N LEU A 29 16.87 -8.98 14.27
CA LEU A 29 15.84 -9.65 15.07
C LEU A 29 16.06 -11.15 15.21
N LYS A 30 16.77 -11.81 14.30
CA LYS A 30 17.03 -13.26 14.36
C LYS A 30 17.73 -13.71 15.65
N GLU A 31 18.50 -12.83 16.27
CA GLU A 31 19.15 -13.10 17.57
C GLU A 31 18.13 -13.26 18.71
N GLN A 32 16.98 -12.60 18.61
CA GLN A 32 15.92 -12.59 19.64
C GLN A 32 14.69 -13.41 19.24
N ASP A 33 14.35 -13.45 17.95
CA ASP A 33 13.27 -14.23 17.37
C ASP A 33 13.78 -14.97 16.12
N PRO A 34 14.25 -16.23 16.27
CA PRO A 34 14.71 -17.05 15.15
C PRO A 34 13.62 -17.38 14.13
N LYS A 35 12.35 -17.17 14.50
CA LYS A 35 11.18 -17.41 13.63
C LYS A 35 10.72 -16.13 12.93
N ALA A 36 11.42 -15.01 13.11
CA ALA A 36 11.12 -13.80 12.37
C ALA A 36 11.24 -14.06 10.86
N ILE A 37 10.30 -13.54 10.08
CA ILE A 37 10.30 -13.67 8.61
C ILE A 37 9.98 -12.34 7.95
N CYS A 38 10.64 -12.09 6.82
CA CYS A 38 10.31 -10.99 5.91
C CYS A 38 9.53 -11.52 4.71
N ILE A 39 8.34 -10.99 4.46
CA ILE A 39 7.48 -11.39 3.32
C ILE A 39 7.03 -10.16 2.53
N PRO A 40 6.74 -10.28 1.22
CA PRO A 40 6.12 -9.19 0.47
C PRO A 40 4.74 -8.85 1.05
N ALA A 41 4.44 -7.56 1.25
CA ALA A 41 3.20 -7.12 1.91
C ALA A 41 1.95 -7.18 1.00
N GLY A 42 2.11 -7.60 -0.26
CA GLY A 42 1.09 -7.48 -1.29
C GLY A 42 0.85 -6.02 -1.71
N GLU A 43 0.04 -5.82 -2.74
CA GLU A 43 -0.45 -4.50 -3.12
C GLU A 43 -1.53 -4.07 -2.12
N GLN A 44 -1.38 -2.87 -1.54
CA GLN A 44 -2.39 -2.36 -0.63
C GLN A 44 -3.49 -1.65 -1.42
N PRO A 45 -4.78 -1.86 -1.10
CA PRO A 45 -5.92 -1.23 -1.78
C PRO A 45 -6.02 0.30 -1.59
N VAL A 46 -5.01 0.92 -0.98
CA VAL A 46 -5.00 2.38 -0.75
C VAL A 46 -4.84 3.13 -2.08
N ASP A 47 -4.07 2.59 -3.02
CA ASP A 47 -3.93 3.18 -4.36
C ASP A 47 -5.28 3.19 -5.10
N THR A 48 -6.09 2.14 -4.93
CA THR A 48 -7.42 2.09 -5.53
C THR A 48 -8.40 3.15 -5.01
N MET A 49 -8.27 3.63 -3.78
CA MET A 49 -9.16 4.70 -3.27
C MET A 49 -8.85 6.05 -3.92
N PHE A 50 -7.56 6.37 -4.08
CA PHE A 50 -7.15 7.60 -4.73
C PHE A 50 -7.50 7.57 -6.23
N ASP A 51 -7.29 6.45 -6.90
CA ASP A 51 -7.67 6.27 -8.31
C ASP A 51 -9.18 6.40 -8.52
N ASN A 52 -9.99 5.83 -7.62
CA ASN A 52 -11.44 5.97 -7.65
C ASN A 52 -11.89 7.43 -7.44
N PHE A 53 -11.21 8.16 -6.55
CA PHE A 53 -11.47 9.58 -6.33
C PHE A 53 -11.15 10.42 -7.58
N VAL A 54 -9.99 10.21 -8.20
CA VAL A 54 -9.60 10.90 -9.45
C VAL A 54 -10.55 10.53 -10.60
N SER A 55 -10.98 9.27 -10.68
CA SER A 55 -11.96 8.81 -11.67
C SER A 55 -13.31 9.50 -11.51
N MET A 56 -13.77 9.69 -10.26
CA MET A 56 -15.02 10.39 -9.96
C MET A 56 -14.95 11.87 -10.38
N ILE A 57 -13.84 12.56 -10.08
CA ILE A 57 -13.65 13.96 -10.50
C ILE A 57 -13.71 14.08 -12.03
N LYS A 58 -13.00 13.20 -12.76
CA LYS A 58 -13.02 13.21 -14.24
C LYS A 58 -14.42 13.00 -14.79
N LYS A 59 -15.22 12.10 -14.21
CA LYS A 59 -16.61 11.87 -14.62
C LYS A 59 -17.50 13.08 -14.34
N LEU A 60 -17.32 13.76 -13.21
CA LEU A 60 -18.06 14.98 -12.87
C LEU A 60 -17.75 16.14 -13.84
N ASP A 61 -16.49 16.30 -14.22
CA ASP A 61 -16.07 17.31 -15.20
C ASP A 61 -16.69 17.05 -16.59
N GLN A 62 -16.65 15.79 -17.05
CA GLN A 62 -17.30 15.39 -18.30
C GLN A 62 -18.83 15.63 -18.29
N LEU A 63 -19.51 15.33 -17.18
CA LEU A 63 -20.94 15.59 -17.04
C LEU A 63 -21.29 17.08 -17.04
N ASN A 64 -20.40 17.93 -16.51
CA ASN A 64 -20.57 19.38 -16.56
C ASN A 64 -20.31 19.95 -17.95
N GLN A 65 -19.36 19.42 -18.70
CA GLN A 65 -19.08 19.86 -20.08
C GLN A 65 -20.24 19.52 -21.03
N ASN A 66 -20.91 18.38 -20.85
CA ASN A 66 -22.08 18.00 -21.67
C ASN A 66 -23.32 18.87 -21.44
N LYS A 67 -23.42 19.61 -20.32
CA LYS A 67 -24.52 20.55 -20.08
C LYS A 67 -24.38 21.88 -20.81
N LEU A 68 -23.22 22.14 -21.44
CA LEU A 68 -22.99 23.34 -22.27
C LEU A 68 -23.32 23.12 -23.76
N THR A 69 -23.68 21.90 -24.17
CA THR A 69 -24.01 21.56 -25.56
C THR A 69 -25.48 21.30 -25.83
N ASP A 70 -26.33 21.22 -24.79
CA ASP A 70 -27.79 21.17 -24.95
C ASP A 70 -28.35 22.60 -24.97
N THR A 71 -28.10 23.31 -26.06
CA THR A 71 -28.90 24.47 -26.47
C THR A 71 -29.65 24.08 -27.74
N GLU A 72 -30.85 23.52 -27.59
CA GLU A 72 -31.96 23.60 -28.57
C GLU A 72 -33.29 23.69 -27.83
#